data_AF-I3UFW4-F1
#
_entry.id   AF-I3UFW4-F1
#
_cell.length_a   1.000
_cell.length_b   1.000
_cell.length_c   1.000
_cell.angle_alpha   90.00
_cell.angle_beta   90.00
_cell.angle_gamma   90.00
#
_symmetry.space_group_name_H-M   'P 1'
#
loop_
_entity.id
_entity.type
_entity.pdbx_description
1 polymer ?
#
loop_
_entity_poly.entity_id
_entity_poly.type
_entity_poly.pdbx_seq_one_letter_code
_entity_poly.pdbx_strand_id
1 'polypeptide(L)'
;MAHMSELKKLPRPRCEHCQRPASHCLCAYISRIPNRTQVLVLQHPDEANHPLNTARLAVMGLLNAQLLVGEHFPQLDDIVAAAGRVLLLFPQREASSAQVAAVSTSSCGEPASSLLIVPDGTWRKARKIVGANRCWTHCLG
;
A
#
# COMPACT_ATOMS: atom_id res chain seq x y z
N MET A 1 5.21 -11.88 -55.17
CA MET A 1 5.40 -12.60 -53.90
C MET A 1 5.32 -11.57 -52.79
N ALA A 2 4.29 -11.68 -51.94
CA ALA A 2 3.82 -10.61 -51.06
C ALA A 2 4.82 -10.28 -49.94
N HIS A 3 5.17 -9.01 -49.84
CA HIS A 3 5.82 -8.40 -48.69
C HIS A 3 4.71 -8.08 -47.66
N MET A 4 4.52 -8.93 -46.65
CA MET A 4 3.60 -8.64 -45.53
C MET A 4 4.40 -8.18 -44.33
N SER A 5 4.32 -6.86 -44.12
CA SER A 5 4.94 -6.08 -43.07
C SER A 5 4.58 -6.59 -41.67
N GLU A 6 5.60 -7.00 -40.91
CA GLU A 6 5.51 -7.14 -39.46
C GLU A 6 5.25 -5.76 -38.83
N LEU A 7 3.96 -5.45 -38.60
CA LEU A 7 3.56 -4.33 -37.77
C LEU A 7 3.95 -4.64 -36.32
N LYS A 8 5.14 -4.14 -35.95
CA LYS A 8 5.62 -4.06 -34.57
C LYS A 8 4.52 -3.41 -33.71
N LYS A 9 3.80 -4.20 -32.91
CA LYS A 9 2.73 -3.71 -32.02
C LYS A 9 3.32 -2.65 -31.08
N LEU A 10 2.96 -1.40 -31.28
CA LEU A 10 3.35 -0.32 -30.38
C LEU A 10 2.79 -0.60 -28.97
N PRO A 11 3.57 -0.37 -27.91
CA PRO A 11 3.10 -0.55 -26.55
C PRO A 11 1.89 0.35 -26.30
N ARG A 12 0.85 -0.22 -25.70
CA ARG A 12 -0.37 0.53 -25.37
C ARG A 12 -0.03 1.68 -24.41
N PRO A 13 -0.46 2.92 -24.66
CA PRO A 13 -0.21 4.03 -23.76
C PRO A 13 -0.82 3.75 -22.37
N ARG A 14 -0.12 4.15 -21.32
CA ARG A 14 -0.54 3.98 -19.92
C ARG A 14 -0.70 5.35 -19.26
N CYS A 15 -1.66 5.46 -18.36
CA CYS A 15 -1.82 6.66 -17.52
C CYS A 15 -0.61 6.81 -16.59
N GLU A 16 -0.01 7.98 -16.54
CA GLU A 16 1.17 8.25 -15.68
C GLU A 16 0.83 8.16 -14.18
N HIS A 17 -0.43 8.39 -13.80
CA HIS A 17 -0.88 8.34 -12.41
C HIS A 17 -1.25 6.92 -11.96
N CYS A 18 -2.29 6.32 -12.56
CA CYS A 18 -2.80 5.01 -12.15
C CYS A 18 -2.11 3.83 -12.85
N GLN A 19 -1.28 4.08 -13.86
CA GLN A 19 -0.56 3.06 -14.65
C GLN A 19 -1.45 2.05 -15.39
N ARG A 20 -2.77 2.27 -15.46
CA ARG A 20 -3.67 1.48 -16.32
C ARG A 20 -3.49 1.87 -17.78
N PRO A 21 -3.84 1.00 -18.75
CA PRO A 21 -3.98 1.41 -20.14
C PRO A 21 -4.85 2.66 -20.22
N ALA A 22 -4.48 3.63 -21.07
CA ALA A 22 -5.15 4.93 -21.14
C ALA A 22 -6.68 4.80 -21.35
N SER A 23 -7.10 3.82 -22.15
CA SER A 23 -8.52 3.50 -22.40
C SER A 23 -9.29 2.95 -21.19
N HIS A 24 -8.59 2.51 -20.14
CA HIS A 24 -9.16 1.98 -18.90
C HIS A 24 -8.69 2.80 -17.68
N CYS A 25 -8.28 4.06 -17.92
CA CYS A 25 -7.91 4.97 -16.85
C CYS A 25 -9.13 5.26 -15.96
N LEU A 26 -8.92 5.22 -14.64
CA LEU A 26 -9.97 5.49 -13.65
C LEU A 26 -9.77 6.82 -12.93
N CYS A 27 -8.69 7.56 -13.21
CA CYS A 27 -8.31 8.76 -12.44
C CYS A 27 -9.40 9.83 -12.38
N ALA A 28 -10.19 10.00 -13.44
CA ALA A 28 -11.29 10.96 -13.48
C ALA A 28 -12.42 10.65 -12.47
N TYR A 29 -12.50 9.41 -12.00
CA TYR A 29 -13.53 8.96 -11.05
C TYR A 29 -13.02 8.88 -9.61
N ILE A 30 -11.73 9.14 -9.37
CA ILE A 30 -11.15 9.09 -8.03
C ILE A 30 -11.36 10.43 -7.35
N SER A 31 -12.26 10.45 -6.37
CA SER A 31 -12.40 11.59 -5.47
C SER A 31 -11.34 11.54 -4.38
N ARG A 32 -10.79 12.69 -4.00
CA ARG A 32 -9.92 12.81 -2.82
C ARG A 32 -10.77 12.92 -1.56
N ILE A 33 -10.63 11.95 -0.68
CA ILE A 33 -11.35 11.83 0.58
C ILE A 33 -10.42 12.29 1.71
N PRO A 34 -10.81 13.32 2.48
CA PRO A 34 -10.07 13.69 3.69
C PRO A 34 -10.06 12.55 4.71
N ASN A 35 -8.88 12.19 5.20
CA ASN A 35 -8.70 11.17 6.24
C ASN A 35 -7.75 11.67 7.32
N ARG A 36 -8.15 11.58 8.60
CA ARG A 36 -7.29 11.99 9.73
C ARG A 36 -6.15 11.00 9.99
N THR A 37 -6.45 9.71 9.85
CA THR A 37 -5.46 8.62 10.00
C THR A 37 -4.57 8.57 8.77
N GLN A 38 -3.26 8.62 8.95
CA GLN A 38 -2.29 8.38 7.88
C GLN A 38 -2.39 6.92 7.43
N VAL A 39 -2.43 6.66 6.12
CA VAL A 39 -2.49 5.31 5.57
C VAL A 39 -1.20 4.99 4.82
N LEU A 40 -0.46 4.00 5.26
CA LEU A 40 0.74 3.51 4.59
C LEU A 40 0.47 2.13 3.98
N VAL A 41 0.40 2.07 2.65
CA VAL A 41 0.27 0.81 1.93
C VAL A 41 1.66 0.28 1.58
N LEU A 42 1.96 -0.94 2.02
CA LEU A 42 3.20 -1.65 1.70
C LEU A 42 2.87 -2.73 0.66
N GLN A 43 3.12 -2.44 -0.61
CA GLN A 43 2.74 -3.30 -1.72
C GLN A 43 3.88 -4.21 -2.15
N HIS A 44 3.59 -5.50 -2.27
CA HIS A 44 4.55 -6.47 -2.81
C HIS A 44 4.84 -6.15 -4.30
N PRO A 45 6.09 -6.27 -4.78
CA PRO A 45 6.48 -5.93 -6.16
C PRO A 45 5.62 -6.59 -7.25
N ASP A 46 5.30 -7.88 -7.08
CA ASP A 46 4.43 -8.62 -8.00
C ASP A 46 3.02 -8.02 -8.16
N GLU A 47 2.47 -7.37 -7.14
CA GLU A 47 1.14 -6.75 -7.22
C GLU A 47 1.19 -5.38 -7.91
N ALA A 48 2.34 -4.68 -7.84
CA ALA A 48 2.46 -3.33 -8.37
C ALA A 48 2.18 -3.24 -9.87
N ASN A 49 2.54 -4.29 -10.60
CA ASN A 49 2.31 -4.41 -12.04
C ASN A 49 1.00 -5.13 -12.40
N HIS A 50 0.21 -5.56 -11.42
CA HIS A 50 -1.04 -6.25 -11.67
C HIS A 50 -2.03 -5.31 -12.39
N PRO A 51 -2.74 -5.75 -13.44
CA PRO A 51 -3.65 -4.90 -14.21
C PRO A 51 -4.74 -4.20 -13.39
N LEU A 52 -5.08 -4.77 -12.24
CA LEU A 52 -6.10 -4.25 -11.34
C LEU A 52 -5.58 -3.35 -10.22
N ASN A 53 -4.25 -3.21 -10.01
CA ASN A 53 -3.60 -2.54 -8.87
C ASN A 53 -4.49 -1.51 -8.15
N THR A 54 -5.25 -2.00 -7.16
CA THR A 54 -6.26 -1.22 -6.44
C THR A 54 -5.63 -0.38 -5.34
N ALA A 55 -4.52 -0.85 -4.76
CA ALA A 55 -3.73 -0.11 -3.78
C ALA A 55 -3.35 1.29 -4.28
N ARG A 56 -2.87 1.40 -5.53
CA ARG A 56 -2.54 2.70 -6.13
C ARG A 56 -3.75 3.62 -6.25
N LEU A 57 -4.91 3.08 -6.65
CA LEU A 57 -6.14 3.86 -6.74
C LEU A 57 -6.61 4.33 -5.35
N ALA A 58 -6.53 3.46 -4.34
CA ALA A 58 -6.89 3.79 -2.96
C ALA A 58 -6.02 4.91 -2.40
N VAL A 59 -4.69 4.83 -2.60
CA VAL A 59 -3.76 5.87 -2.15
C VAL A 59 -4.01 7.21 -2.86
N MET A 60 -4.35 7.19 -4.16
CA MET A 60 -4.73 8.41 -4.89
C MET A 60 -6.02 9.07 -4.36
N GLY A 61 -6.93 8.27 -3.81
CA GLY A 61 -8.21 8.71 -3.28
C GLY A 61 -8.18 9.23 -1.85
N LEU A 62 -7.05 9.14 -1.15
CA LEU A 62 -6.92 9.59 0.25
C LEU A 62 -5.97 10.80 0.32
N LEU A 63 -6.27 11.77 1.19
CA LEU A 63 -5.39 12.94 1.38
C LEU A 63 -4.11 12.61 2.13
N ASN A 64 -4.19 11.73 3.12
CA ASN A 64 -3.07 11.34 3.96
C ASN A 64 -2.76 9.85 3.73
N ALA A 65 -2.25 9.52 2.54
CA ALA A 65 -1.87 8.16 2.20
C ALA A 65 -0.59 8.09 1.37
N GLN A 66 0.18 7.03 1.57
CA GLN A 66 1.41 6.74 0.85
C GLN A 66 1.44 5.27 0.42
N LEU A 67 2.06 5.03 -0.75
CA LEU A 67 2.35 3.70 -1.28
C LEU A 67 3.86 3.49 -1.32
N LEU A 68 4.35 2.42 -0.70
CA LEU A 68 5.71 1.93 -0.87
C LEU A 68 5.66 0.56 -1.52
N VAL A 69 6.54 0.30 -2.49
CA VAL A 69 6.61 -0.99 -3.19
C VAL A 69 7.91 -1.69 -2.81
N GLY A 70 7.81 -2.91 -2.31
CA GLY A 70 8.96 -3.67 -1.83
C GLY A 70 8.57 -4.83 -0.92
N GLU A 71 9.58 -5.59 -0.51
CA GLU A 71 9.44 -6.59 0.55
C GLU A 71 10.09 -6.12 1.86
N HIS A 72 11.07 -5.23 1.77
CA HIS A 72 11.80 -4.65 2.88
C HIS A 72 11.77 -3.11 2.79
N PHE A 73 11.54 -2.44 3.92
CA PHE A 73 11.33 -1.00 4.01
C PHE A 73 12.16 -0.42 5.18
N PRO A 74 13.44 -0.10 4.96
CA PRO A 74 14.32 0.45 6.00
C PRO A 74 13.77 1.72 6.65
N GLN A 75 13.09 2.57 5.88
CA GLN A 75 12.49 3.82 6.35
C GLN A 75 11.27 3.63 7.27
N LEU A 76 10.79 2.40 7.45
CA LEU A 76 9.57 2.14 8.19
C LEU A 76 9.74 2.40 9.69
N ASP A 77 10.94 2.19 10.23
CA ASP A 77 11.23 2.46 11.64
C ASP A 77 11.09 3.95 11.97
N ASP A 78 11.62 4.84 11.12
CA ASP A 78 11.47 6.29 11.28
C ASP A 78 10.00 6.74 11.16
N ILE A 79 9.26 6.17 10.21
CA ILE A 79 7.84 6.47 10.01
C ILE A 79 7.01 6.04 11.22
N VAL A 80 7.29 4.85 11.77
CA VAL A 80 6.62 4.31 12.96
C VAL A 80 6.99 5.12 14.20
N ALA A 81 8.25 5.52 14.38
CA ALA A 81 8.70 6.32 15.51
C ALA A 81 8.09 7.73 15.53
N ALA A 82 7.78 8.29 14.35
CA ALA A 82 7.13 9.59 14.23
C ALA A 82 5.61 9.55 14.50
N ALA A 83 4.99 8.37 14.50
CA ALA A 83 3.56 8.19 14.76
C ALA A 83 3.32 7.85 16.24
N GLY A 84 2.34 8.48 16.90
CA GLY A 84 2.02 8.10 18.29
C GLY A 84 0.97 7.01 18.43
N ARG A 85 0.36 6.56 17.33
CA ARG A 85 -0.40 5.31 17.33
C ARG A 85 -0.22 4.59 16.01
N VAL A 86 0.21 3.34 16.07
CA VAL A 86 0.41 2.51 14.87
C VAL A 86 -0.53 1.31 14.90
N LEU A 87 -1.21 1.14 13.78
CA LEU A 87 -2.20 0.11 13.54
C LEU A 87 -1.76 -0.74 12.36
N LEU A 88 -1.81 -2.06 12.47
CA LEU A 88 -1.55 -2.97 11.35
C LEU A 88 -2.87 -3.62 10.90
N LEU A 89 -3.27 -3.38 9.66
CA LEU A 89 -4.40 -4.07 9.03
C LEU A 89 -3.93 -5.41 8.45
N PHE A 90 -3.84 -6.42 9.29
CA PHE A 90 -3.40 -7.75 8.90
C PHE A 90 -4.16 -8.79 9.74
N PRO A 91 -4.74 -9.85 9.16
CA PRO A 91 -5.52 -10.80 9.93
C PRO A 91 -4.62 -11.54 10.92
N GLN A 92 -5.10 -11.67 12.15
CA GLN A 92 -4.49 -12.56 13.12
C GLN A 92 -4.76 -14.04 12.79
N ARG A 93 -3.92 -14.91 13.34
CA ARG A 93 -3.86 -16.35 13.04
C ARG A 93 -5.13 -17.11 13.46
N GLU A 94 -5.94 -16.54 14.34
CA GLU A 94 -7.22 -17.08 14.81
C GLU A 94 -8.35 -16.34 14.07
N ALA A 95 -8.88 -16.98 13.03
CA ALA A 95 -9.96 -16.45 12.20
C ALA A 95 -11.26 -16.32 13.01
N SER A 96 -11.52 -15.14 13.56
CA SER A 96 -12.88 -14.74 13.95
C SER A 96 -13.22 -13.26 13.69
N SER A 97 -12.23 -12.41 13.40
CA SER A 97 -12.45 -11.08 12.83
C SER A 97 -11.11 -10.54 12.31
N ALA A 98 -11.11 -9.71 11.26
CA ALA A 98 -9.93 -8.93 10.88
C ALA A 98 -9.68 -7.90 11.99
N GLN A 99 -9.06 -8.33 13.08
CA GLN A 99 -8.73 -7.45 14.19
C GLN A 99 -7.55 -6.57 13.78
N VAL A 100 -7.73 -5.26 13.88
CA VAL A 100 -6.62 -4.32 13.77
C VAL A 100 -5.76 -4.51 15.00
N ALA A 101 -4.55 -5.05 14.83
CA ALA A 101 -3.57 -5.07 15.91
C ALA A 101 -3.19 -3.61 16.18
N ALA A 102 -3.71 -3.08 17.28
CA ALA A 102 -3.48 -1.71 17.70
C ALA A 102 -2.43 -1.70 18.79
N VAL A 103 -1.29 -1.08 18.53
CA VAL A 103 -0.34 -0.78 19.61
C VAL A 103 -0.20 0.72 19.77
N SER A 104 -0.42 1.14 21.01
CA SER A 104 -0.28 2.53 21.40
C SER A 104 1.15 2.69 21.93
N THR A 105 2.03 3.27 21.12
CA THR A 105 3.32 3.77 21.58
C THR A 105 3.05 5.10 22.29
N SER A 106 2.62 5.04 23.55
CA SER A 106 2.31 6.24 24.32
C SER A 106 3.60 7.01 24.64
N SER A 107 3.82 8.13 23.97
CA SER A 107 4.60 9.25 24.50
C SER A 107 3.69 10.44 24.74
N CYS A 108 3.87 11.08 25.89
CA CYS A 108 3.07 12.21 26.36
C CYS A 108 3.24 13.44 25.46
N GLY A 109 2.13 14.07 25.07
CA GLY A 109 2.07 15.42 24.49
C GLY A 109 1.68 15.45 23.00
N GLU A 110 0.67 16.26 22.69
CA GLU A 110 -0.01 16.46 21.39
C GLU A 110 -0.89 15.29 20.89
N PRO A 111 -1.98 15.55 20.12
CA PRO A 111 -2.82 14.49 19.56
C PRO A 111 -2.02 13.73 18.50
N ALA A 112 -1.35 12.68 18.93
CA ALA A 112 -0.44 11.96 18.06
C ALA A 112 -1.18 11.34 16.87
N SER A 113 -0.71 11.66 15.65
CA SER A 113 -1.36 11.21 14.41
C SER A 113 -1.33 9.69 14.33
N SER A 114 -2.50 9.08 14.11
CA SER A 114 -2.59 7.63 13.94
C SER A 114 -2.11 7.22 12.54
N LEU A 115 -1.32 6.16 12.48
CA LEU A 115 -0.82 5.51 11.27
C LEU A 115 -1.44 4.13 11.12
N LEU A 116 -2.06 3.87 9.97
CA LEU A 116 -2.56 2.55 9.57
C LEU A 116 -1.65 1.97 8.48
N ILE A 117 -0.99 0.87 8.79
CA ILE A 117 -0.14 0.12 7.86
C ILE A 117 -0.97 -0.99 7.22
N VAL A 118 -0.95 -1.07 5.89
CA VAL A 118 -1.73 -2.02 5.10
C VAL A 118 -0.80 -2.78 4.16
N PRO A 119 -0.44 -4.04 4.48
CA PRO A 119 0.30 -4.89 3.55
C PRO A 119 -0.59 -5.30 2.37
N ASP A 120 -0.17 -4.98 1.14
CA ASP A 120 -0.89 -5.31 -0.10
C ASP A 120 -0.18 -6.45 -0.85
N GLY A 121 -0.90 -7.53 -1.06
CA GLY A 121 -0.37 -8.80 -1.52
C GLY A 121 -1.33 -9.95 -1.29
N THR A 122 -1.10 -11.07 -1.98
CA THR A 122 -1.67 -12.35 -1.51
C THR A 122 -1.29 -12.62 -0.07
N TRP A 123 -2.06 -13.44 0.66
CA TRP A 123 -1.77 -13.75 2.06
C TRP A 123 -0.32 -14.14 2.34
N ARG A 124 0.29 -14.92 1.42
CA ARG A 124 1.69 -15.32 1.52
C ARG A 124 2.64 -14.12 1.38
N LYS A 125 2.39 -13.23 0.42
CA LYS A 125 3.20 -12.02 0.17
C LYS A 125 3.09 -11.01 1.30
N ALA A 126 1.86 -10.76 1.79
CA ALA A 126 1.61 -9.87 2.90
C ALA A 126 2.28 -10.37 4.21
N ARG A 127 2.22 -11.69 4.50
CA ARG A 127 2.99 -12.29 5.62
C ARG A 127 4.49 -12.08 5.47
N LYS A 128 5.02 -12.19 4.24
CA LYS A 128 6.44 -11.98 3.96
C LYS A 128 6.84 -10.54 4.26
N ILE A 129 6.06 -9.55 3.81
CA ILE A 129 6.27 -8.14 4.12
C ILE A 129 6.29 -7.92 5.63
N VAL A 130 5.27 -8.38 6.36
CA VAL A 130 5.22 -8.21 7.83
C VAL A 130 6.41 -8.90 8.50
N GLY A 131 6.75 -10.13 8.08
CA GLY A 131 7.83 -10.90 8.68
C GLY A 131 9.24 -10.40 8.39
N ALA A 132 9.46 -9.77 7.23
CA ALA A 132 10.75 -9.22 6.80
C ALA A 132 11.09 -7.87 7.43
N ASN A 133 10.11 -7.22 8.03
CA ASN A 133 10.29 -5.94 8.69
C ASN A 133 9.88 -6.12 10.16
N ARG A 134 10.59 -6.98 10.91
CA ARG A 134 10.18 -7.39 12.26
C ARG A 134 10.53 -6.40 13.37
N CYS A 135 11.49 -5.51 13.14
CA CYS A 135 11.95 -4.51 14.12
C CYS A 135 10.80 -3.63 14.64
N TRP A 136 9.96 -3.07 13.78
CA TRP A 136 8.76 -2.32 14.20
C TRP A 136 7.63 -3.21 14.72
N THR A 137 7.55 -4.49 14.35
CA THR A 137 6.56 -5.41 14.94
C THR A 137 6.84 -5.77 16.40
N HIS A 138 8.09 -5.64 16.87
CA HIS A 138 8.43 -5.79 18.29
C HIS A 138 7.98 -4.58 19.14
N CYS A 139 7.77 -3.42 18.52
CA CYS A 139 7.04 -2.31 19.14
C CYS A 139 5.51 -2.46 19.03
N LEU A 140 5.03 -3.52 18.36
CA LEU A 140 3.61 -3.90 18.22
C LEU A 140 3.22 -5.06 19.16
N GLY A 141 4.02 -5.37 20.18
CA GLY A 141 3.76 -6.40 21.19
C GLY A 141 4.01 -5.89 22.61
#